data_AF-A0A4Y2B7F9-F1
#
_entry.id   AF-A0A4Y2B7F9-F1
#
_cell.length_a   1.000
_cell.length_b   1.000
_cell.length_c   1.000
_cell.angle_alpha   90.00
_cell.angle_beta   90.00
_cell.angle_gamma   90.00
#
_symmetry.space_group_name_H-M   'P 1'
#
loop_
_entity.id
_entity.type
_entity.pdbx_description
1 polymer ?
#
loop_
_entity_poly.entity_id
_entity_poly.type
_entity_poly.pdbx_seq_one_letter_code
_entity_poly.pdbx_strand_id
1 'polypeptide(L)'
;MSLYKLCVQKIAILLRDGIYKSCHENPFIFLPSNIVNNLMSAALDLQRLNGFRADDLGLILTSGRLQELKISKINVRDQTEIIKVLFSLKSGCQELEILHLTGPIDDELDNMGHTSSEVSEILWNLFKNTPNLKDLHCCFIFDLKALRNCRKLRI
;
A
#
# COMPACT_ATOMS: atom_id res chain seq x y z
N MET A 1 21.93 4.68 -14.16
CA MET A 1 20.58 4.06 -14.27
C MET A 1 20.75 2.71 -14.94
N SER A 2 20.26 1.60 -14.37
CA SER A 2 20.38 0.27 -14.99
C SER A 2 19.19 -0.02 -15.91
N LEU A 3 19.36 -0.97 -16.86
CA LEU A 3 18.27 -1.45 -17.73
C LEU A 3 17.07 -1.92 -16.90
N TYR A 4 17.32 -2.69 -15.83
CA TYR A 4 16.28 -3.14 -14.92
C TYR A 4 15.44 -1.99 -14.35
N LYS A 5 16.08 -0.93 -13.85
CA LYS A 5 15.36 0.22 -13.28
C LYS A 5 14.50 0.94 -14.33
N LEU A 6 15.00 1.05 -15.57
CA LEU A 6 14.23 1.60 -16.69
C LEU A 6 13.01 0.73 -17.03
N CYS A 7 13.16 -0.60 -17.03
CA CYS A 7 12.06 -1.53 -17.25
C CYS A 7 10.97 -1.40 -16.17
N VAL A 8 11.35 -1.40 -14.90
CA VAL A 8 10.41 -1.21 -13.77
C VAL A 8 9.67 0.12 -13.90
N GLN A 9 10.38 1.21 -14.19
CA GLN A 9 9.76 2.52 -14.41
C GLN A 9 8.79 2.51 -15.60
N LYS A 10 9.16 1.87 -16.71
CA LYS A 10 8.30 1.76 -17.89
C LYS A 10 7.02 0.97 -17.59
N ILE A 11 7.12 -0.14 -16.85
CA ILE A 11 5.96 -0.92 -16.43
C ILE A 11 5.06 -0.08 -15.51
N ALA A 12 5.62 0.67 -14.56
CA ALA A 12 4.85 1.54 -13.67
C ALA A 12 4.11 2.64 -14.45
N ILE A 13 4.71 3.20 -15.51
CA ILE A 13 4.05 4.14 -16.43
C ILE A 13 2.89 3.46 -17.15
N LEU A 14 3.11 2.28 -17.74
CA LEU A 14 2.07 1.52 -18.45
C LEU A 14 0.91 1.13 -17.52
N LEU A 15 1.22 0.83 -16.26
CA LEU A 15 0.23 0.55 -15.22
C LEU A 15 -0.66 1.77 -14.94
N ARG A 16 -0.05 2.93 -14.69
CA ARG A 16 -0.78 4.19 -14.50
C ARG A 16 -1.64 4.53 -15.70
N ASP A 17 -1.13 4.31 -16.91
CA ASP A 17 -1.84 4.59 -18.16
C ASP A 17 -2.97 3.57 -18.42
N GLY A 18 -3.16 2.59 -17.53
CA GLY A 18 -4.28 1.66 -17.55
C GLY A 18 -4.14 0.53 -18.56
N ILE A 19 -2.94 0.33 -19.13
CA ILE A 19 -2.69 -0.67 -20.20
C ILE A 19 -3.03 -2.09 -19.74
N TYR A 20 -2.85 -2.39 -18.46
CA TYR A 20 -3.11 -3.71 -17.89
C TYR A 20 -4.54 -3.89 -17.35
N LYS A 21 -5.40 -2.86 -17.40
CA LYS A 21 -6.78 -2.95 -16.85
C LYS A 21 -7.68 -3.92 -17.61
N SER A 22 -7.36 -4.20 -18.87
CA SER A 22 -8.09 -5.14 -19.73
C SER A 22 -7.57 -6.58 -19.63
N CYS A 23 -6.51 -6.83 -18.86
CA CYS A 23 -6.00 -8.20 -18.67
C CYS A 23 -7.06 -9.04 -17.92
N HIS A 24 -7.33 -10.24 -18.43
CA HIS A 24 -8.28 -11.16 -17.78
C HIS A 24 -7.80 -11.57 -16.39
N GLU A 25 -6.51 -11.81 -16.25
CA GLU A 25 -5.84 -12.11 -14.98
C GLU A 25 -4.87 -10.98 -14.62
N ASN A 26 -4.62 -10.81 -13.32
CA ASN A 26 -3.65 -9.85 -12.84
C ASN A 26 -2.23 -10.30 -13.26
N PRO A 27 -1.51 -9.53 -14.11
CA PRO A 27 -0.23 -9.96 -14.68
C PRO A 27 0.90 -10.07 -13.64
N PHE A 28 0.70 -9.52 -12.44
CA PHE A 28 1.73 -9.45 -11.41
C PHE A 28 1.70 -10.64 -10.44
N ILE A 29 0.70 -11.53 -10.51
CA ILE A 29 0.58 -12.69 -9.60
C ILE A 29 1.74 -13.68 -9.75
N PHE A 30 2.32 -13.76 -10.96
CA PHE A 30 3.44 -14.66 -11.27
C PHE A 30 4.81 -14.03 -11.01
N LEU A 31 4.86 -12.73 -10.66
CA LEU A 31 6.13 -12.06 -10.44
C LEU A 31 6.73 -12.43 -9.07
N PRO A 32 8.06 -12.51 -8.99
CA PRO A 32 8.78 -12.51 -7.72
C PRO A 32 8.47 -11.26 -6.88
N SER A 33 8.31 -11.43 -5.56
CA SER A 33 7.95 -10.35 -4.63
C SER A 33 8.91 -9.16 -4.65
N ASN A 34 10.22 -9.40 -4.82
CA ASN A 34 11.21 -8.34 -4.95
C ASN A 34 10.93 -7.44 -6.18
N ILE A 35 10.44 -7.99 -7.29
CA ILE A 35 10.05 -7.20 -8.47
C ILE A 35 8.77 -6.43 -8.18
N VAL A 36 7.78 -7.05 -7.51
CA VAL A 36 6.52 -6.39 -7.15
C VAL A 36 6.74 -5.22 -6.18
N ASN A 37 7.63 -5.37 -5.20
CA ASN A 37 8.03 -4.28 -4.29
C ASN A 37 8.72 -3.13 -5.06
N ASN A 38 9.58 -3.46 -6.02
CA ASN A 38 10.24 -2.46 -6.87
C ASN A 38 9.23 -1.72 -7.77
N LEU A 39 8.22 -2.43 -8.30
CA LEU A 39 7.12 -1.84 -9.05
C LEU A 39 6.26 -0.92 -8.19
N MET A 40 5.89 -1.36 -6.96
CA MET A 40 5.15 -0.52 -6.02
C MET A 40 5.92 0.77 -5.72
N SER A 41 7.21 0.66 -5.40
CA SER A 41 8.06 1.81 -5.12
C SER A 41 8.13 2.77 -6.31
N ALA A 42 8.34 2.24 -7.53
CA ALA A 42 8.37 3.06 -8.74
C ALA A 42 7.02 3.72 -9.05
N ALA A 43 5.90 3.03 -8.82
CA ALA A 43 4.56 3.58 -9.02
C ALA A 43 4.27 4.72 -8.04
N LEU A 44 4.63 4.55 -6.76
CA LEU A 44 4.50 5.61 -5.75
C LEU A 44 5.37 6.83 -6.08
N ASP A 45 6.60 6.61 -6.56
CA ASP A 45 7.48 7.70 -7.00
C ASP A 45 6.90 8.48 -8.19
N LEU A 46 6.21 7.81 -9.12
CA LEU A 46 5.53 8.47 -10.24
C LEU A 46 4.30 9.28 -9.80
N GLN A 47 3.59 8.82 -8.76
CA GLN A 47 2.41 9.50 -8.23
C GLN A 47 2.76 10.76 -7.43
N ARG A 48 3.93 10.83 -6.80
CA ARG A 48 4.40 12.04 -6.10
C ARG A 48 4.39 13.30 -6.98
N LEU A 49 4.56 13.15 -8.29
CA LEU A 49 4.55 14.26 -9.24
C LEU A 49 3.17 14.54 -9.87
N ASN A 50 2.29 13.54 -9.90
CA ASN A 50 1.05 13.58 -10.69
C ASN A 50 -0.24 13.46 -9.84
N GLY A 51 -0.10 13.43 -8.51
CA GLY A 51 -1.18 13.14 -7.57
C GLY A 51 -1.26 11.66 -7.21
N PHE A 52 -1.66 11.37 -5.97
CA PHE A 52 -1.84 10.02 -5.46
C PHE A 52 -3.19 9.44 -5.93
N ARG A 53 -3.15 8.24 -6.52
CA ARG A 53 -4.33 7.56 -7.08
C ARG A 53 -4.25 6.07 -6.81
N ALA A 54 -5.14 5.56 -5.98
CA ALA A 54 -5.18 4.16 -5.57
C ALA A 54 -5.50 3.21 -6.73
N ASP A 55 -6.35 3.65 -7.66
CA ASP A 55 -6.78 2.84 -8.81
C ASP A 55 -5.60 2.44 -9.71
N ASP A 56 -4.55 3.27 -9.74
CA ASP A 56 -3.34 3.00 -10.52
C ASP A 56 -2.43 1.97 -9.82
N LEU A 57 -2.67 1.66 -8.54
CA LEU A 57 -1.91 0.68 -7.75
C LEU A 57 -2.64 -0.66 -7.62
N GLY A 58 -3.93 -0.73 -7.99
CA GLY A 58 -4.82 -1.85 -7.69
C GLY A 58 -4.27 -3.22 -8.12
N LEU A 59 -3.68 -3.33 -9.32
CA LEU A 59 -3.10 -4.59 -9.79
C LEU A 59 -1.86 -5.01 -8.98
N ILE A 60 -1.06 -4.06 -8.48
CA ILE A 60 0.07 -4.41 -7.60
C ILE A 60 -0.44 -4.84 -6.23
N LEU A 61 -1.39 -4.10 -5.66
CA LEU A 61 -1.98 -4.36 -4.33
C LEU A 61 -2.70 -5.71 -4.26
N THR A 62 -3.36 -6.11 -5.34
CA THR A 62 -4.11 -7.37 -5.44
C THR A 62 -3.28 -8.54 -5.97
N SER A 63 -1.98 -8.34 -6.22
CA SER A 63 -1.11 -9.40 -6.75
C SER A 63 -0.91 -10.57 -5.78
N GLY A 64 -1.11 -10.36 -4.48
CA GLY A 64 -0.77 -11.35 -3.44
C GLY A 64 0.73 -11.51 -3.20
N ARG A 65 1.57 -10.70 -3.87
CA ARG A 65 3.04 -10.83 -3.85
C ARG A 65 3.74 -9.66 -3.17
N LEU A 66 3.00 -8.60 -2.84
CA LEU A 66 3.54 -7.39 -2.23
C LEU A 66 3.95 -7.68 -0.77
N GLN A 67 5.21 -7.42 -0.45
CA GLN A 67 5.74 -7.57 0.90
C GLN A 67 5.93 -6.23 1.60
N GLU A 68 6.11 -5.14 0.86
CA GLU A 68 6.36 -3.81 1.42
C GLU A 68 5.44 -2.76 0.80
N LEU A 69 4.66 -2.09 1.66
CA LEU A 69 3.89 -0.91 1.29
C LEU A 69 4.33 0.27 2.16
N LYS A 70 4.92 1.29 1.53
CA LYS A 70 5.44 2.48 2.21
C LYS A 70 4.88 3.74 1.58
N ILE A 71 3.82 4.27 2.16
CA ILE A 71 3.19 5.52 1.75
C ILE A 71 3.57 6.60 2.77
N SER A 72 4.26 7.62 2.29
CA SER A 72 4.78 8.73 3.08
C SER A 72 4.08 10.03 2.75
N LYS A 73 3.96 10.93 3.73
CA LYS A 73 3.37 12.26 3.59
C LYS A 73 1.89 12.22 3.19
N ILE A 74 1.13 11.29 3.77
CA ILE A 74 -0.31 11.17 3.57
C ILE A 74 -0.99 12.47 4.03
N ASN A 75 -1.61 13.21 3.12
CA ASN A 75 -2.42 14.37 3.47
C ASN A 75 -3.86 13.93 3.82
N VAL A 76 -4.59 14.74 4.59
CA VAL A 76 -6.05 14.59 4.79
C VAL A 76 -6.79 14.44 3.47
N ARG A 77 -6.37 15.15 2.41
CA ARG A 77 -6.96 15.04 1.07
C ARG A 77 -6.79 13.66 0.42
N ASP A 78 -5.78 12.91 0.84
CA ASP A 78 -5.49 11.58 0.31
C ASP A 78 -6.26 10.48 1.05
N GLN A 79 -7.02 10.80 2.10
CA GLN A 79 -7.68 9.81 2.95
C GLN A 79 -8.57 8.85 2.16
N THR A 80 -9.34 9.35 1.18
CA THR A 80 -10.18 8.52 0.31
C THR A 80 -9.36 7.55 -0.52
N GLU A 81 -8.21 7.98 -1.05
CA GLU A 81 -7.33 7.13 -1.83
C GLU A 81 -6.61 6.10 -0.94
N ILE A 82 -6.25 6.47 0.29
CA ILE A 82 -5.70 5.52 1.26
C ILE A 82 -6.74 4.44 1.62
N ILE A 83 -7.99 4.82 1.85
CA ILE A 83 -9.09 3.86 2.08
C ILE A 83 -9.17 2.85 0.92
N LYS A 84 -9.13 3.32 -0.33
CA LYS A 84 -9.13 2.45 -1.51
C LYS A 84 -7.90 1.52 -1.57
N VAL A 85 -6.72 2.03 -1.23
CA VAL A 85 -5.50 1.20 -1.15
C VAL A 85 -5.65 0.10 -0.12
N LEU A 86 -6.07 0.45 1.10
CA LEU A 86 -6.25 -0.52 2.19
C LEU A 86 -7.33 -1.56 1.85
N PHE A 87 -8.42 -1.13 1.22
CA PHE A 87 -9.49 -2.02 0.76
C PHE A 87 -8.99 -3.01 -0.29
N SER A 88 -8.21 -2.52 -1.27
CA SER A 88 -7.61 -3.36 -2.32
C SER A 88 -6.58 -4.35 -1.77
N LEU A 89 -5.85 -3.96 -0.72
CA LEU A 89 -4.84 -4.82 -0.09
C LEU A 89 -5.47 -6.00 0.68
N LYS A 90 -6.73 -5.88 1.10
CA LYS A 90 -7.45 -6.93 1.87
C LYS A 90 -7.35 -8.32 1.25
N SER A 91 -7.36 -8.44 -0.08
CA SER A 91 -7.31 -9.73 -0.79
C SER A 91 -5.89 -10.23 -1.08
N GLY A 92 -4.85 -9.39 -0.97
CA GLY A 92 -3.48 -9.69 -1.38
C GLY A 92 -2.40 -9.54 -0.29
N CYS A 93 -2.80 -9.40 0.97
CA CYS A 93 -1.92 -8.97 2.06
C CYS A 93 -1.19 -10.09 2.81
N GLN A 94 -1.35 -11.36 2.43
CA GLN A 94 -0.79 -12.50 3.19
C GLN A 94 0.73 -12.47 3.25
N GLU A 95 1.39 -12.01 2.19
CA GLU A 95 2.84 -11.85 2.09
C GLU A 95 3.34 -10.51 2.65
N LEU A 96 2.44 -9.62 3.10
CA LEU A 96 2.83 -8.29 3.59
C LEU A 96 3.67 -8.42 4.86
N GLU A 97 4.87 -7.86 4.81
CA GLU A 97 5.85 -7.86 5.90
C GLU A 97 6.04 -6.46 6.49
N ILE A 98 5.92 -5.40 5.67
CA ILE A 98 6.13 -4.03 6.09
C ILE A 98 4.97 -3.16 5.62
N LEU A 99 4.31 -2.47 6.56
CA LEU A 99 3.30 -1.48 6.28
C LEU A 99 3.66 -0.16 6.95
N HIS A 100 4.05 0.84 6.14
CA HIS A 100 4.29 2.20 6.59
C HIS A 100 3.28 3.14 5.94
N LEU A 101 2.42 3.74 6.76
CA LEU A 101 1.45 4.77 6.40
C LEU A 101 1.75 5.98 7.29
N THR A 102 2.45 6.96 6.75
CA THR A 102 2.96 8.10 7.52
C THR A 102 2.40 9.41 7.01
N GLY A 103 1.89 10.24 7.92
CA GLY A 103 1.39 11.59 7.64
C GLY A 103 2.52 12.64 7.60
N PRO A 104 2.19 13.92 7.36
CA PRO A 104 3.10 15.04 7.59
C PRO A 104 3.54 15.09 9.06
N ILE A 105 4.77 15.56 9.29
CA ILE A 105 5.40 15.63 10.62
C ILE A 105 4.99 16.91 11.38
N ASP A 106 4.44 17.91 10.68
CA ASP A 106 4.15 19.23 11.23
C ASP A 106 2.75 19.34 11.87
N ASP A 107 2.61 20.29 12.82
CA ASP A 107 1.54 20.54 13.83
C ASP A 107 0.05 20.55 13.39
N GLU A 108 -0.31 20.11 12.17
CA GLU A 108 -1.71 19.93 11.74
C GLU A 108 -2.35 18.62 12.28
N LEU A 109 -1.72 17.97 13.26
CA LEU A 109 -2.16 16.71 13.88
C LEU A 109 -3.50 16.82 14.62
N ASP A 110 -3.92 18.02 15.02
CA ASP A 110 -5.17 18.24 15.75
C ASP A 110 -6.42 17.84 14.94
N ASN A 111 -6.34 17.79 13.61
CA ASN A 111 -7.45 17.34 12.75
C ASN A 111 -7.29 15.90 12.23
N MET A 112 -6.10 15.30 12.35
CA MET A 112 -5.84 13.92 11.89
C MET A 112 -6.24 12.86 12.93
N GLY A 113 -6.43 13.28 14.20
CA GLY A 113 -6.90 12.42 15.30
C GLY A 113 -8.33 11.90 15.15
N HIS A 114 -9.10 12.40 14.18
CA HIS A 114 -10.38 11.83 13.79
C HIS A 114 -10.20 10.83 12.64
N THR A 115 -9.63 9.67 12.94
CA THR A 115 -9.82 8.52 12.05
C THR A 115 -11.30 8.22 11.95
N SER A 116 -11.84 8.20 10.73
CA SER A 116 -13.18 7.66 10.50
C SER A 116 -13.21 6.22 11.01
N SER A 117 -14.33 5.82 11.63
CA SER A 117 -14.55 4.44 12.07
C SER A 117 -14.26 3.43 10.95
N GLU A 118 -14.47 3.84 9.70
CA GLU A 118 -14.15 3.10 8.49
C GLU A 118 -12.66 2.73 8.34
N VAL A 119 -11.72 3.67 8.52
CA VAL A 119 -10.28 3.36 8.40
C VAL A 119 -9.87 2.34 9.46
N SER A 120 -10.34 2.51 10.68
CA SER A 120 -10.06 1.59 11.80
C SER A 120 -10.60 0.18 11.50
N GLU A 121 -11.82 0.06 10.97
CA GLU A 121 -12.40 -1.23 10.59
C GLU A 121 -11.64 -1.90 9.42
N ILE A 122 -11.20 -1.12 8.44
CA ILE A 122 -10.42 -1.65 7.32
C ILE A 122 -9.06 -2.15 7.81
N LEU A 123 -8.36 -1.38 8.65
CA LEU A 123 -7.09 -1.79 9.24
C LEU A 123 -7.25 -3.05 10.10
N TRP A 124 -8.33 -3.13 10.88
CA TRP A 124 -8.67 -4.33 11.65
C TRP A 124 -8.79 -5.57 10.75
N ASN A 125 -9.53 -5.46 9.65
CA ASN A 125 -9.71 -6.55 8.70
C ASN A 125 -8.42 -6.88 7.93
N LEU A 126 -7.59 -5.89 7.64
CA LEU A 126 -6.29 -6.07 7.01
C LEU A 126 -5.37 -6.87 7.94
N PHE A 127 -5.20 -6.43 9.19
CA PHE A 127 -4.25 -7.05 10.12
C PHE A 127 -4.61 -8.47 10.53
N LYS A 128 -5.91 -8.81 10.51
CA LYS A 128 -6.36 -10.19 10.66
C LYS A 128 -5.76 -11.15 9.62
N ASN A 129 -5.46 -10.64 8.42
CA ASN A 129 -5.01 -11.39 7.26
C ASN A 129 -3.52 -11.18 6.92
N THR A 130 -2.77 -10.46 7.75
CA THR A 130 -1.32 -10.21 7.57
C THR A 130 -0.49 -10.92 8.65
N PRO A 131 -0.42 -12.27 8.66
CA PRO A 131 0.32 -13.00 9.69
C PRO A 131 1.84 -12.80 9.61
N ASN A 132 2.32 -12.37 8.43
CA ASN A 132 3.73 -12.15 8.14
C ASN A 132 4.24 -10.75 8.46
N LEU A 133 3.37 -9.84 8.93
CA LEU A 133 3.75 -8.46 9.25
C LEU A 133 4.85 -8.44 10.31
N LYS A 134 5.95 -7.76 10.00
CA LYS A 134 7.17 -7.63 10.82
C LYS A 134 7.37 -6.21 11.33
N ASP A 135 6.93 -5.22 10.55
CA ASP A 135 7.13 -3.81 10.83
C ASP A 135 5.88 -3.01 10.44
N LEU A 136 5.44 -2.15 11.35
CA LEU A 136 4.23 -1.34 11.21
C LEU A 136 4.51 0.09 11.71
N HIS A 137 4.32 1.05 10.83
CA HIS A 137 4.27 2.46 11.19
C HIS A 137 2.99 3.04 10.59
N CYS A 138 2.10 3.56 11.43
CA CYS A 138 0.77 3.98 10.99
C CYS A 138 0.38 5.26 11.71
N CYS A 139 0.05 6.30 10.94
CA CYS A 139 -0.46 7.57 11.47
C CYS A 139 -1.97 7.54 11.79
N PHE A 140 -2.65 6.42 11.50
CA PHE A 140 -4.06 6.24 11.80
C PHE A 140 -4.24 5.53 13.15
N ILE A 141 -5.25 5.97 13.92
CA ILE A 141 -5.67 5.32 15.16
C ILE A 141 -6.51 4.08 14.83
N PHE A 142 -6.22 2.95 15.50
CA PHE A 142 -6.97 1.70 15.40
C PHE A 142 -6.84 0.87 16.69
N ASP A 143 -7.71 -0.13 16.86
CA ASP A 143 -7.62 -1.05 18.01
C ASP A 143 -6.42 -2.00 17.84
N LEU A 144 -5.44 -1.90 18.74
CA LEU A 144 -4.24 -2.74 18.75
C LEU A 144 -4.54 -4.23 18.87
N LYS A 145 -5.73 -4.65 19.33
CA LYS A 145 -6.15 -6.06 19.29
C LYS A 145 -6.17 -6.62 17.86
N ALA A 146 -6.24 -5.77 16.83
CA ALA A 146 -6.10 -6.17 15.43
C ALA A 146 -4.77 -6.88 15.14
N LEU A 147 -3.70 -6.51 15.87
CA LEU A 147 -2.34 -7.00 15.65
C LEU A 147 -2.08 -8.38 16.25
N ARG A 148 -3.05 -8.98 16.96
CA ARG A 148 -2.90 -10.30 17.60
C ARG A 148 -2.51 -11.41 16.62
N ASN A 149 -2.86 -11.27 15.33
CA ASN A 149 -2.51 -12.24 14.30
C ASN A 149 -1.13 -11.99 13.66
N CYS A 150 -0.52 -10.83 13.89
CA CYS A 150 0.79 -10.43 13.34
C CYS A 150 1.94 -11.02 14.17
N ARG A 151 2.12 -12.34 14.10
CA ARG A 151 3.06 -13.09 14.97
C ARG A 151 4.53 -12.73 14.80
N LYS A 152 4.89 -12.12 13.66
CA LYS A 152 6.26 -11.72 13.34
C LYS A 152 6.55 -10.25 13.65
N LEU A 153 5.55 -9.51 14.15
CA LEU A 153 5.67 -8.08 14.42
C LEU A 153 6.73 -7.86 15.50
N ARG A 154 7.74 -7.06 15.17
CA ARG A 154 8.77 -6.65 16.13
C ARG A 154 8.28 -5.39 16.83
N ILE A 155 8.30 -5.42 18.16
CA ILE A 155 7.94 -4.29 19.04
C ILE A 155 9.24 -3.69 19.57
#